data_AF-A0A9Q5SHS0-F1
#
_entry.id   AF-A0A9Q5SHS0-F1
#
_cell.length_a   1.000
_cell.length_b   1.000
_cell.length_c   1.000
_cell.angle_alpha   90.00
_cell.angle_beta   90.00
_cell.angle_gamma   90.00
#
_symmetry.space_group_name_H-M   'P 1'
#
loop_
_entity.id
_entity.type
_entity.pdbx_description
1 polymer ?
#
loop_
_entity_poly.entity_id
_entity_poly.type
_entity_poly.pdbx_seq_one_letter_code
_entity_poly.pdbx_strand_id
1 'polypeptide(L)'
;MTRRLLADKTEELLALWDEYGNYAQVAKHFQVTKQTVMNELKRLDEYTPNCKWEQIRSEFNQIKDTKEFYYVLGIVWGNGTLSQYEQMNSFIYKNKNKEVVNYIASIIPHTRVSNHKNNNEDVWSCAYTKSHPFYNYLLSLGWTGNRSEIRMFPLGEIDELEFIRGYVSVHHTLDTRIQKNKKFPRLRIFGAEPILQKINQIFHSRLNTSLKTVYTRKGTNRGAILTYFSKYEIPLILNFIEREK
;
A
#
# COMPACT_ATOMS: atom_id res chain seq x y z
N MET A 1 24.29 27.09 -21.59
CA MET A 1 23.79 26.78 -22.94
C MET A 1 22.83 25.58 -22.99
N THR A 2 23.08 24.49 -22.27
CA THR A 2 22.32 23.22 -22.38
C THR A 2 20.87 23.23 -21.87
N ARG A 3 20.50 24.12 -20.93
CA ARG A 3 19.14 24.14 -20.34
C ARG A 3 18.08 24.74 -21.29
N ARG A 4 18.48 25.72 -22.12
CA ARG A 4 17.60 26.34 -23.14
C ARG A 4 17.21 25.32 -24.22
N LEU A 5 18.14 24.41 -24.55
CA LEU A 5 17.96 23.40 -25.59
C LEU A 5 16.81 22.41 -25.31
N LEU A 6 16.59 22.02 -24.04
CA LEU A 6 15.51 21.12 -23.68
C LEU A 6 14.16 21.83 -23.53
N ALA A 7 14.16 23.07 -23.02
CA ALA A 7 12.93 23.85 -22.88
C ALA A 7 12.24 24.07 -24.25
N ASP A 8 13.03 24.31 -25.29
CA ASP A 8 12.55 24.50 -26.67
C ASP A 8 12.16 23.17 -27.37
N LYS A 9 12.46 22.02 -26.75
CA LYS A 9 12.21 20.66 -27.27
C LYS A 9 11.32 19.83 -26.33
N THR A 10 10.39 20.50 -25.65
CA THR A 10 9.53 19.90 -24.62
C THR A 10 8.76 18.66 -25.10
N GLU A 11 8.16 18.71 -26.30
CA GLU A 11 7.39 17.59 -26.85
C GLU A 11 8.27 16.37 -27.18
N GLU A 12 9.43 16.60 -27.80
CA GLU A 12 10.42 15.55 -28.09
C GLU A 12 10.95 14.92 -26.79
N LEU A 13 11.20 15.75 -25.77
CA LEU A 13 11.66 15.31 -24.45
C LEU A 13 10.63 14.40 -23.76
N LEU A 14 9.34 14.76 -23.81
CA LEU A 14 8.26 13.96 -23.24
C LEU A 14 8.06 12.64 -24.01
N ALA A 15 8.11 12.67 -25.34
CA ALA A 15 7.98 11.46 -26.16
C ALA A 15 9.10 10.44 -25.88
N LEU A 16 10.35 10.88 -25.80
CA LEU A 16 11.49 10.01 -25.47
C LEU A 16 11.47 9.53 -24.03
N TRP A 17 10.93 10.35 -23.11
CA TRP A 17 10.69 9.91 -21.74
C TRP A 17 9.63 8.82 -21.67
N ASP A 18 8.56 8.91 -22.46
CA ASP A 18 7.52 7.89 -22.56
C ASP A 18 8.03 6.60 -23.23
N GLU A 19 8.90 6.71 -24.24
CA GLU A 19 9.52 5.56 -24.90
C GLU A 19 10.50 4.82 -23.97
N TYR A 20 11.41 5.55 -23.31
CA TYR A 20 12.52 4.93 -22.58
C TYR A 20 12.31 4.78 -21.08
N GLY A 21 11.57 5.70 -20.43
CA GLY A 21 11.43 5.74 -18.97
C GLY A 21 12.76 5.87 -18.21
N ASN A 22 13.85 6.26 -18.89
CA ASN A 22 15.21 6.21 -18.38
C ASN A 22 15.97 7.51 -18.67
N TYR A 23 16.34 8.21 -17.60
CA TYR A 23 17.02 9.51 -17.70
C TYR A 23 18.36 9.45 -18.43
N ALA A 24 19.09 8.32 -18.37
CA ALA A 24 20.38 8.19 -19.03
C ALA A 24 20.25 8.02 -20.55
N GLN A 25 19.20 7.31 -21.00
CA GLN A 25 18.91 7.14 -22.42
C GLN A 25 18.41 8.45 -23.04
N VAL A 26 17.50 9.14 -22.37
CA VAL A 26 17.03 10.47 -22.79
C VAL A 26 18.18 11.49 -22.79
N ALA A 27 19.04 11.46 -21.77
CA ALA A 27 20.22 12.33 -21.70
C ALA A 27 21.20 12.09 -22.85
N LYS A 28 21.40 10.82 -23.24
CA LYS A 28 22.23 10.45 -24.39
C LYS A 28 21.67 11.01 -25.69
N HIS A 29 20.35 10.96 -25.89
CA HIS A 29 19.68 11.49 -27.09
C HIS A 29 19.89 12.99 -27.24
N PHE A 30 19.63 13.75 -26.17
CA PHE A 30 19.78 15.21 -26.18
C PHE A 30 21.22 15.69 -25.98
N GLN A 31 22.17 14.76 -25.80
CA GLN A 31 23.58 15.07 -25.48
C GLN A 31 23.73 16.01 -24.27
N VAL A 32 22.91 15.78 -23.26
CA VAL A 32 22.90 16.54 -22.00
C VAL A 32 23.23 15.62 -20.83
N THR A 33 23.37 16.18 -19.64
CA THR A 33 23.52 15.35 -18.43
C THR A 33 22.18 14.78 -18.00
N LYS A 34 22.22 13.62 -17.33
CA LYS A 34 21.07 13.02 -16.64
C LYS A 34 20.37 14.04 -15.72
N GLN A 35 21.17 14.83 -15.00
CA GLN A 35 20.66 15.85 -14.09
C GLN A 35 19.88 16.96 -14.82
N THR A 36 20.29 17.32 -16.02
CA THR A 36 19.60 18.31 -16.86
C THR A 36 18.22 17.80 -17.27
N VAL A 37 18.12 16.56 -17.73
CA VAL A 37 16.85 15.90 -18.07
C VAL A 37 15.94 15.80 -16.85
N MET A 38 16.48 15.37 -15.70
CA MET A 38 15.72 15.28 -14.45
C MET A 38 15.16 16.63 -14.01
N ASN A 39 15.95 17.69 -14.09
CA ASN A 39 15.52 19.03 -13.68
C ASN A 39 14.47 19.59 -14.63
N GLU A 40 14.56 19.31 -15.93
CA GLU A 40 13.61 19.81 -16.91
C GLU A 40 12.28 19.04 -16.86
N LEU A 41 12.31 17.71 -16.77
CA LEU A 41 11.10 16.90 -16.58
C LEU A 41 10.37 17.27 -15.29
N LYS A 42 11.10 17.55 -14.19
CA LYS A 42 10.51 18.07 -12.95
C LYS A 42 9.81 19.42 -13.15
N ARG A 43 10.44 20.34 -13.87
CA ARG A 43 9.84 21.65 -14.20
C ARG A 43 8.59 21.50 -15.05
N LEU A 44 8.62 20.60 -16.03
CA LEU A 44 7.49 20.31 -16.91
C LEU A 44 6.35 19.62 -16.15
N ASP A 45 6.64 18.70 -15.23
CA ASP A 45 5.64 18.12 -14.33
C ASP A 45 4.97 19.18 -13.42
N GLU A 46 5.66 20.28 -13.12
CA GLU A 46 5.11 21.43 -12.38
C GLU A 46 4.27 22.37 -13.26
N TYR A 47 4.55 22.47 -14.57
CA TYR A 47 3.96 23.48 -15.48
C TYR A 47 2.97 22.94 -16.51
N THR A 48 3.00 21.64 -16.78
CA THR A 48 2.12 20.98 -17.75
C THR A 48 1.19 20.08 -16.94
N PRO A 49 -0.14 20.24 -17.02
CA PRO A 49 -1.05 19.15 -16.70
C PRO A 49 -0.75 18.06 -17.74
N ASN A 50 0.25 17.21 -17.48
CA ASN A 50 0.66 16.18 -18.41
C ASN A 50 -0.57 15.29 -18.69
N CYS A 51 -0.95 15.16 -19.97
CA CYS A 51 -2.01 14.26 -20.45
C CYS A 51 -1.87 12.85 -19.82
N LYS A 52 -0.62 12.40 -19.59
CA LYS A 52 -0.30 11.18 -18.84
C LYS A 52 -0.82 11.16 -17.41
N TRP A 53 -0.68 12.23 -16.62
CA TRP A 53 -1.22 12.29 -15.26
C TRP A 53 -2.74 12.41 -15.25
N GLU A 54 -3.35 13.02 -16.27
CA GLU A 54 -4.80 13.01 -16.45
C GLU A 54 -5.32 11.62 -16.78
N GLN A 55 -4.64 10.89 -17.67
CA GLN A 55 -4.92 9.48 -17.94
C GLN A 55 -4.76 8.62 -16.68
N ILE A 56 -3.65 8.75 -15.95
CA ILE A 56 -3.42 8.02 -14.69
C ILE A 56 -4.51 8.33 -13.67
N ARG A 57 -4.94 9.59 -13.55
CA ARG A 57 -6.06 9.99 -12.69
C ARG A 57 -7.38 9.36 -13.15
N SER A 58 -7.63 9.33 -14.46
CA SER A 58 -8.80 8.71 -15.05
C SER A 58 -8.84 7.21 -14.76
N GLU A 59 -7.76 6.48 -15.04
CA GLU A 59 -7.62 5.04 -14.74
C GLU A 59 -7.78 4.77 -13.23
N PHE A 60 -7.16 5.59 -12.38
CA PHE A 60 -7.32 5.47 -10.94
C PHE A 60 -8.77 5.68 -10.49
N ASN A 61 -9.46 6.68 -11.05
CA ASN A 61 -10.85 6.96 -10.72
C ASN A 61 -11.79 5.84 -11.14
N GLN A 62 -11.45 5.08 -12.19
CA GLN A 62 -12.22 3.91 -12.61
C GLN A 62 -12.09 2.73 -11.62
N ILE A 63 -10.95 2.62 -10.92
CA ILE A 63 -10.69 1.49 -10.02
C ILE A 63 -10.91 1.79 -8.54
N LYS A 64 -10.87 3.06 -8.11
CA LYS A 64 -10.81 3.44 -6.68
C LYS A 64 -12.04 3.05 -5.84
N ASP A 65 -13.15 2.71 -6.49
CA ASP A 65 -14.40 2.32 -5.82
C ASP A 65 -14.75 0.84 -6.04
N THR A 66 -13.80 0.04 -6.54
CA THR A 66 -13.98 -1.40 -6.77
C THR A 66 -13.64 -2.24 -5.52
N LYS A 67 -14.23 -3.44 -5.43
CA LYS A 67 -13.94 -4.39 -4.34
C LYS A 67 -12.47 -4.80 -4.30
N GLU A 68 -11.90 -5.07 -5.47
CA GLU A 68 -10.48 -5.38 -5.67
C GLU A 68 -9.59 -4.29 -5.08
N PHE A 69 -9.93 -3.03 -5.36
CA PHE A 69 -9.18 -1.90 -4.86
C PHE A 69 -9.29 -1.77 -3.34
N TYR A 70 -10.47 -1.92 -2.74
CA TYR A 70 -10.62 -1.89 -1.28
C TYR A 70 -9.88 -3.03 -0.59
N TYR A 71 -9.86 -4.22 -1.18
CA TYR A 71 -9.04 -5.32 -0.71
C TYR A 71 -7.54 -4.99 -0.77
N VAL A 72 -7.05 -4.46 -1.89
CA VAL A 72 -5.65 -4.00 -2.01
C VAL A 72 -5.34 -2.85 -1.06
N LEU A 73 -6.28 -1.93 -0.84
CA LEU A 73 -6.18 -0.85 0.13
C LEU A 73 -5.95 -1.43 1.54
N GLY A 74 -6.71 -2.45 1.93
CA GLY A 74 -6.52 -3.19 3.18
C GLY A 74 -5.11 -3.77 3.33
N ILE A 75 -4.61 -4.45 2.30
CA ILE A 75 -3.25 -5.03 2.28
C ILE A 75 -2.21 -3.94 2.49
N VAL A 76 -2.28 -2.86 1.71
CA VAL A 76 -1.27 -1.81 1.81
C VAL A 76 -1.41 -1.02 3.10
N TRP A 77 -2.61 -0.94 3.69
CA TRP A 77 -2.90 -0.21 4.93
C TRP A 77 -2.19 -0.73 6.16
N GLY A 78 -1.85 -2.01 6.16
CA GLY A 78 -1.15 -2.60 7.30
C GLY A 78 0.36 -2.36 7.29
N ASN A 79 1.02 -2.49 6.13
CA ASN A 79 2.49 -2.46 6.04
C ASN A 79 3.07 -1.38 5.12
N GLY A 80 2.21 -0.52 4.55
CA GLY A 80 2.62 0.65 3.80
C GLY A 80 3.45 1.61 4.64
N THR A 81 4.42 2.25 4.00
CA THR A 81 5.21 3.34 4.57
C THR A 81 5.11 4.54 3.65
N LEU A 82 4.63 5.64 4.20
CA LEU A 82 4.64 6.93 3.51
C LEU A 82 5.88 7.68 4.01
N SER A 83 6.89 7.80 3.15
CA SER A 83 8.10 8.55 3.44
C SER A 83 7.82 10.04 3.22
N GLN A 84 7.98 10.83 4.27
CA GLN A 84 7.97 12.30 4.21
C GLN A 84 9.39 12.89 4.32
N TYR A 85 10.44 12.05 4.36
CA TYR A 85 11.82 12.55 4.39
C TYR A 85 12.18 13.17 3.03
N GLU A 86 12.83 14.33 3.10
CA GLU A 86 13.00 15.39 2.08
C GLU A 86 13.51 14.99 0.68
N GLN A 87 13.87 13.71 0.46
CA GLN A 87 14.35 13.23 -0.84
C GLN A 87 13.53 12.08 -1.44
N MET A 88 12.63 11.45 -0.67
CA MET A 88 11.75 10.38 -1.16
C MET A 88 10.31 10.67 -0.72
N ASN A 89 9.66 11.57 -1.45
CA ASN A 89 8.22 11.83 -1.39
C ASN A 89 7.46 10.66 -2.04
N SER A 90 7.44 9.51 -1.37
CA SER A 90 6.84 8.30 -1.91
C SER A 90 6.13 7.46 -0.85
N PHE A 91 5.11 6.75 -1.31
CA PHE A 91 4.58 5.60 -0.61
C PHE A 91 5.32 4.35 -1.08
N ILE A 92 5.68 3.48 -0.15
CA ILE A 92 6.32 2.19 -0.45
C ILE A 92 5.64 1.12 0.38
N TYR A 93 5.23 0.05 -0.27
CA TYR A 93 4.84 -1.20 0.36
C TYR A 93 5.88 -2.27 0.06
N LYS A 94 6.19 -3.12 1.04
CA LYS A 94 7.20 -4.19 0.94
C LYS A 94 6.61 -5.52 1.41
N ASN A 95 6.95 -6.61 0.73
CA ASN A 95 6.59 -7.96 1.15
C ASN A 95 7.64 -8.98 0.67
N LYS A 96 7.84 -10.07 1.42
CA LYS A 96 8.70 -11.18 0.99
C LYS A 96 8.04 -11.99 -0.13
N ASN A 97 6.71 -12.06 -0.14
CA ASN A 97 5.95 -12.74 -1.18
C ASN A 97 5.78 -11.83 -2.41
N LYS A 98 6.40 -12.21 -3.52
CA LYS A 98 6.31 -11.51 -4.81
C LYS A 98 4.87 -11.39 -5.30
N GLU A 99 4.07 -12.44 -5.15
CA GLU A 99 2.72 -12.47 -5.71
C GLU A 99 1.80 -11.46 -5.05
N VAL A 100 2.00 -11.17 -3.76
CA VAL A 100 1.28 -10.09 -3.09
C VAL A 100 1.61 -8.74 -3.72
N VAL A 101 2.88 -8.49 -4.05
CA VAL A 101 3.32 -7.23 -4.67
C VAL A 101 2.84 -7.12 -6.12
N ASN A 102 2.91 -8.22 -6.89
CA ASN A 102 2.39 -8.28 -8.25
C ASN A 102 0.88 -8.03 -8.28
N TYR A 103 0.14 -8.63 -7.34
CA TYR A 103 -1.31 -8.45 -7.27
C TYR A 103 -1.68 -7.00 -6.97
N ILE A 104 -1.00 -6.34 -6.03
CA ILE A 104 -1.17 -4.89 -5.80
C ILE A 104 -0.92 -4.11 -7.10
N ALA A 105 0.17 -4.43 -7.80
CA ALA A 105 0.54 -3.76 -9.04
C ALA A 105 -0.43 -4.00 -10.22
N SER A 106 -1.18 -5.11 -10.20
CA SER A 106 -2.22 -5.37 -11.20
C SER A 106 -3.51 -4.57 -10.97
N ILE A 107 -3.75 -4.09 -9.74
CA ILE A 107 -4.95 -3.34 -9.39
C ILE A 107 -4.69 -1.83 -9.41
N ILE A 108 -3.55 -1.40 -8.88
CA ILE A 108 -3.18 0.01 -8.88
C ILE A 108 -2.36 0.30 -10.14
N PRO A 109 -2.87 1.12 -11.08
CA PRO A 109 -2.19 1.35 -12.34
C PRO A 109 -0.86 2.06 -12.13
N HIS A 110 0.07 1.92 -13.07
CA HIS A 110 1.39 2.56 -13.05
C HIS A 110 2.22 2.28 -11.78
N THR A 111 2.00 1.11 -11.16
CA THR A 111 2.80 0.65 -10.02
C THR A 111 4.19 0.20 -10.47
N ARG A 112 5.23 0.80 -9.88
CA ARG A 112 6.61 0.31 -10.07
C ARG A 112 6.91 -0.82 -9.09
N VAL A 113 7.19 -2.01 -9.61
CA VAL A 113 7.66 -3.17 -8.84
C VAL A 113 9.18 -3.26 -8.89
N SER A 114 9.81 -3.53 -7.75
CA SER A 114 11.25 -3.77 -7.64
C SER A 114 11.56 -4.79 -6.56
N ASN A 115 12.73 -5.42 -6.62
CA ASN A 115 13.27 -6.26 -5.54
C ASN A 115 14.56 -5.68 -4.98
N HIS A 116 14.86 -6.01 -3.72
CA HIS A 116 16.14 -5.76 -3.09
C HIS A 116 16.44 -6.88 -2.09
N LYS A 117 17.73 -7.10 -1.80
CA LYS A 117 18.13 -7.99 -0.71
C LYS A 117 18.02 -7.25 0.61
N ASN A 118 17.40 -7.87 1.60
CA ASN A 118 17.40 -7.44 2.99
C ASN A 118 17.82 -8.62 3.85
N ASN A 119 18.97 -8.53 4.53
CA ASN A 119 19.54 -9.64 5.30
C ASN A 119 19.60 -10.97 4.51
N ASN A 120 20.10 -10.93 3.27
CA ASN A 120 20.19 -12.05 2.30
C ASN A 120 18.85 -12.62 1.80
N GLU A 121 17.72 -12.11 2.26
CA GLU A 121 16.40 -12.51 1.76
C GLU A 121 15.91 -11.55 0.67
N ASP A 122 15.19 -12.07 -0.32
CA ASP A 122 14.53 -11.24 -1.34
C ASP A 122 13.29 -10.55 -0.74
N VAL A 123 13.24 -9.22 -0.91
CA VAL A 123 12.10 -8.40 -0.55
C VAL A 123 11.62 -7.64 -1.78
N TRP A 124 10.36 -7.86 -2.13
CA TRP A 124 9.67 -7.18 -3.21
C TRP A 124 8.99 -5.92 -2.69
N SER A 125 8.90 -4.90 -3.54
CA SER A 125 8.25 -3.64 -3.19
C SER A 125 7.49 -3.04 -4.35
N CYS A 126 6.38 -2.39 -4.04
CA CYS A 126 5.73 -1.43 -4.92
C CYS A 126 5.87 -0.02 -4.36
N ALA A 127 6.10 0.97 -5.23
CA ALA A 127 6.30 2.36 -4.83
C ALA A 127 5.50 3.33 -5.71
N TYR A 128 4.96 4.38 -5.07
CA TYR A 128 4.22 5.46 -5.71
C TYR A 128 4.83 6.80 -5.30
N THR A 129 5.03 7.69 -6.26
CA THR A 129 5.45 9.06 -5.97
C THR A 129 4.28 9.89 -5.43
N LYS A 130 4.56 11.04 -4.82
CA LYS A 130 3.54 12.00 -4.37
C LYS A 130 2.58 12.46 -5.48
N SER A 131 3.03 12.47 -6.73
CA SER A 131 2.20 12.84 -7.88
C SER A 131 1.15 11.79 -8.24
N HIS A 132 1.33 10.54 -7.79
CA HIS A 132 0.40 9.46 -8.10
C HIS A 132 -0.94 9.67 -7.36
N PRO A 133 -2.10 9.53 -8.02
CA PRO A 133 -3.41 9.77 -7.39
C PRO A 133 -3.66 8.89 -6.16
N PHE A 134 -3.18 7.65 -6.18
CA PHE A 134 -3.23 6.76 -5.01
C PHE A 134 -2.56 7.35 -3.76
N TYR A 135 -1.43 8.05 -3.89
CA TYR A 135 -0.76 8.67 -2.75
C TYR A 135 -1.66 9.72 -2.08
N ASN A 136 -2.26 10.59 -2.88
CA ASN A 136 -3.17 11.62 -2.37
C ASN A 136 -4.46 11.01 -1.82
N TYR A 137 -4.94 9.92 -2.42
CA TYR A 137 -6.07 9.17 -1.91
C TYR A 137 -5.81 8.61 -0.50
N LEU A 138 -4.65 7.98 -0.25
CA LEU A 138 -4.28 7.51 1.08
C LEU A 138 -4.30 8.65 2.11
N LEU A 139 -3.74 9.82 1.77
CA LEU A 139 -3.78 10.99 2.65
C LEU A 139 -5.21 11.46 2.92
N SER A 140 -6.09 11.45 1.91
CA SER A 140 -7.50 11.83 2.07
C SER A 140 -8.28 10.91 3.02
N LEU A 141 -7.87 9.64 3.11
CA LEU A 141 -8.41 8.66 4.05
C LEU A 141 -7.80 8.77 5.46
N GLY A 142 -6.96 9.79 5.71
CA GLY A 142 -6.32 10.01 7.01
C GLY A 142 -5.05 9.19 7.24
N TRP A 143 -4.39 8.72 6.17
CA TRP A 143 -3.09 8.06 6.33
C TRP A 143 -2.03 9.02 6.88
N THR A 144 -1.36 8.63 7.96
CA THR A 144 -0.19 9.38 8.47
C THR A 144 1.13 8.64 8.19
N GLY A 145 2.13 9.38 7.71
CA GLY A 145 3.47 8.85 7.41
C GLY A 145 4.36 8.67 8.63
N ASN A 146 3.89 9.10 9.80
CA ASN A 146 4.70 9.15 11.00
C ASN A 146 4.72 7.79 11.71
N ARG A 147 5.92 7.19 11.79
CA ARG A 147 6.13 5.93 12.52
C ARG A 147 5.84 6.03 14.02
N SER A 148 5.72 7.24 14.59
CA SER A 148 5.38 7.43 16.00
C SER A 148 3.88 7.47 16.29
N GLU A 149 3.03 7.61 15.26
CA GLU A 149 1.58 7.75 15.42
C GLU A 149 0.85 6.40 15.35
N ILE A 150 -0.28 6.32 16.06
CA ILE A 150 -1.17 5.17 15.99
C ILE A 150 -1.92 5.25 14.67
N ARG A 151 -1.77 4.24 13.81
CA ARG A 151 -2.50 4.18 12.55
C ARG A 151 -4.00 4.00 12.82
N MET A 152 -4.79 4.94 12.34
CA MET A 152 -6.25 4.88 12.44
C MET A 152 -6.84 3.98 11.35
N PHE A 153 -8.08 3.55 11.56
CA PHE A 153 -8.89 2.99 10.49
C PHE A 153 -9.15 4.08 9.43
N PRO A 154 -9.19 3.76 8.12
CA PRO A 154 -9.44 4.76 7.09
C PRO A 154 -10.69 5.60 7.36
N LEU A 155 -10.59 6.90 7.11
CA LEU A 155 -11.71 7.83 7.12
C LEU A 155 -12.45 7.79 5.78
N GLY A 156 -13.69 8.25 5.76
CA GLY A 156 -14.49 8.35 4.54
C GLY A 156 -15.27 7.08 4.19
N GLU A 157 -15.92 7.11 3.04
CA GLU A 157 -16.73 5.99 2.55
C GLU A 157 -15.83 4.98 1.84
N ILE A 158 -15.62 3.82 2.45
CA ILE A 158 -14.89 2.69 1.86
C ILE A 158 -15.70 1.41 2.03
N ASP A 159 -15.47 0.41 1.18
CA ASP A 159 -15.96 -0.95 1.45
C ASP A 159 -15.17 -1.55 2.63
N GLU A 160 -15.71 -1.36 3.84
CA GLU A 160 -15.08 -1.82 5.08
C GLU A 160 -14.86 -3.34 5.07
N LEU A 161 -15.72 -4.12 4.42
CA LEU A 161 -15.61 -5.58 4.41
C LEU A 161 -14.43 -6.02 3.56
N GLU A 162 -14.32 -5.50 2.33
CA GLU A 162 -13.20 -5.84 1.46
C GLU A 162 -11.88 -5.27 1.99
N PHE A 163 -11.90 -4.08 2.57
CA PHE A 163 -10.75 -3.53 3.29
C PHE A 163 -10.29 -4.45 4.42
N ILE A 164 -11.21 -4.90 5.30
CA ILE A 164 -10.86 -5.78 6.42
C ILE A 164 -10.38 -7.14 5.91
N ARG A 165 -11.00 -7.67 4.86
CA ARG A 165 -10.57 -8.92 4.20
C ARG A 165 -9.10 -8.83 3.76
N GLY A 166 -8.74 -7.76 3.06
CA GLY A 166 -7.38 -7.49 2.61
C GLY A 166 -6.39 -7.20 3.74
N TYR A 167 -6.81 -6.47 4.76
CA TYR A 167 -5.98 -6.19 5.92
C TYR A 167 -5.64 -7.48 6.68
N VAL A 168 -6.65 -8.29 7.01
CA VAL A 168 -6.46 -9.50 7.82
C VAL A 168 -5.68 -10.56 7.05
N SER A 169 -5.82 -10.66 5.71
CA SER A 169 -5.12 -11.67 4.91
C SER A 169 -3.59 -11.60 5.04
N VAL A 170 -3.02 -10.42 5.31
CA VAL A 170 -1.57 -10.23 5.50
C VAL A 170 -1.16 -9.93 6.95
N HIS A 171 -2.13 -9.85 7.88
CA HIS A 171 -1.89 -9.52 9.29
C HIS A 171 -2.30 -10.60 10.29
N HIS A 172 -2.72 -11.77 9.82
CA HIS A 172 -3.10 -12.87 10.70
C HIS A 172 -2.02 -13.96 10.78
N THR A 173 -2.03 -14.69 11.91
CA THR A 173 -1.35 -15.97 12.05
C THR A 173 -2.33 -16.98 12.62
N LEU A 174 -2.40 -18.16 12.00
CA LEU A 174 -3.07 -19.32 12.56
C LEU A 174 -2.01 -20.23 13.19
N ASP A 175 -2.10 -20.46 14.50
CA ASP A 175 -1.19 -21.33 15.22
C ASP A 175 -1.93 -22.18 16.27
N THR A 176 -1.16 -22.93 17.05
CA THR A 176 -1.69 -23.77 18.13
C THR A 176 -1.25 -23.22 19.49
N ARG A 177 -2.21 -23.05 20.40
CA ARG A 177 -1.96 -22.89 21.83
C ARG A 177 -1.96 -24.26 22.51
N ILE A 178 -0.95 -24.53 23.33
CA ILE A 178 -0.90 -25.70 24.19
C ILE A 178 -1.32 -25.30 25.60
N GLN A 179 -2.29 -26.00 26.17
CA GLN A 179 -2.72 -25.82 27.56
C GLN A 179 -3.01 -27.18 28.18
N LYS A 180 -2.34 -27.50 29.30
CA LYS A 180 -2.46 -28.80 30.00
C LYS A 180 -2.34 -29.99 29.03
N ASN A 181 -1.31 -29.98 28.18
CA ASN A 181 -1.03 -30.98 27.13
C ASN A 181 -2.12 -31.13 26.04
N LYS A 182 -3.12 -30.24 26.00
CA LYS A 182 -4.13 -30.19 24.92
C LYS A 182 -3.80 -29.06 23.94
N LYS A 183 -4.01 -29.34 22.65
CA LYS A 183 -3.80 -28.39 21.54
C LYS A 183 -5.11 -27.70 21.21
N PHE A 184 -5.07 -26.38 21.08
CA PHE A 184 -6.22 -25.55 20.69
C PHE A 184 -5.83 -24.62 19.54
N PRO A 185 -6.68 -24.48 18.51
CA PRO A 185 -6.42 -23.51 17.45
C PRO A 185 -6.44 -22.09 18.02
N ARG A 186 -5.55 -21.24 17.51
CA ARG A 186 -5.49 -19.84 17.88
C ARG A 186 -5.25 -19.01 16.63
N LEU A 187 -6.20 -18.13 16.32
CA LEU A 187 -6.05 -17.10 15.30
C LEU A 187 -5.67 -15.79 15.99
N ARG A 188 -4.57 -15.17 15.55
CA ARG A 188 -4.12 -13.86 16.02
C ARG A 188 -4.07 -12.90 14.86
N ILE A 189 -4.60 -11.69 15.05
CA ILE A 189 -4.54 -10.59 14.08
C ILE A 189 -3.74 -9.46 14.73
N PHE A 190 -2.70 -9.00 14.03
CA PHE A 190 -1.76 -8.00 14.52
C PHE A 190 -2.00 -6.66 13.82
N GLY A 191 -1.98 -5.56 14.56
CA GLY A 191 -2.19 -4.25 13.97
C GLY A 191 -2.21 -3.13 15.00
N ALA A 192 -2.63 -1.94 14.56
CA ALA A 192 -2.93 -0.84 15.47
C ALA A 192 -4.26 -1.08 16.19
N GLU A 193 -4.36 -0.69 17.46
CA GLU A 193 -5.56 -0.91 18.27
C GLU A 193 -6.85 -0.37 17.61
N PRO A 194 -6.92 0.88 17.11
CA PRO A 194 -8.13 1.39 16.50
C PRO A 194 -8.62 0.56 15.31
N ILE A 195 -7.69 0.03 14.51
CA ILE A 195 -8.01 -0.86 13.39
C ILE A 195 -8.58 -2.19 13.92
N LEU A 196 -7.91 -2.80 14.91
CA LEU A 196 -8.34 -4.08 15.46
C LEU A 196 -9.69 -3.98 16.18
N GLN A 197 -10.00 -2.85 16.83
CA GLN A 197 -11.30 -2.60 17.43
C GLN A 197 -12.40 -2.58 16.36
N LYS A 198 -12.18 -1.90 15.23
CA LYS A 198 -13.13 -1.88 14.11
C LYS A 198 -13.31 -3.28 13.48
N ILE A 199 -12.22 -4.02 13.29
CA ILE A 199 -12.26 -5.42 12.81
C ILE A 199 -13.11 -6.30 13.75
N ASN A 200 -12.90 -6.20 15.07
CA ASN A 200 -13.64 -6.95 16.07
C ASN A 200 -15.15 -6.64 16.04
N GLN A 201 -15.52 -5.37 15.87
CA GLN A 201 -16.92 -4.96 15.73
C GLN A 201 -17.56 -5.52 14.44
N ILE A 202 -16.84 -5.49 13.33
CA ILE A 202 -17.32 -6.04 12.05
C ILE A 202 -17.44 -7.56 12.11
N PHE A 203 -16.47 -8.27 12.68
CA PHE A 203 -16.57 -9.72 12.85
C PHE A 203 -17.74 -10.11 13.77
N HIS A 204 -17.95 -9.34 14.84
CA HIS A 204 -19.10 -9.56 15.71
C HIS A 204 -20.43 -9.38 14.96
N SER A 205 -20.60 -8.26 14.27
CA SER A 205 -21.86 -7.93 13.59
C SER A 205 -22.12 -8.77 12.33
N ARG A 206 -21.08 -9.14 11.57
CA ARG A 206 -21.22 -9.83 10.27
C ARG A 206 -20.99 -11.33 10.34
N LEU A 207 -20.11 -11.79 11.22
CA LEU A 207 -19.74 -13.21 11.34
C LEU A 207 -20.26 -13.83 12.64
N ASN A 208 -21.00 -13.07 13.45
CA ASN A 208 -21.55 -13.51 14.74
C ASN A 208 -20.47 -14.05 15.70
N THR A 209 -19.26 -13.50 15.66
CA THR A 209 -18.22 -13.82 16.64
C THR A 209 -18.49 -13.07 17.94
N SER A 210 -18.11 -13.62 19.09
CA SER A 210 -18.09 -12.84 20.34
C SER A 210 -17.05 -11.73 20.30
N LEU A 211 -17.40 -10.56 20.86
CA LEU A 211 -16.48 -9.43 21.00
C LEU A 211 -15.29 -9.83 21.89
N LYS A 212 -14.08 -9.64 21.37
CA LYS A 212 -12.84 -9.93 22.10
C LYS A 212 -12.22 -8.65 22.64
N THR A 213 -11.37 -8.78 23.65
CA THR A 213 -10.49 -7.69 24.07
C THR A 213 -9.33 -7.56 23.09
N VAL A 214 -9.09 -6.36 22.58
CA VAL A 214 -7.87 -6.02 21.85
C VAL A 214 -6.75 -5.82 22.88
N TYR A 215 -5.69 -6.63 22.80
CA TYR A 215 -4.58 -6.53 23.73
C TYR A 215 -3.48 -5.64 23.16
N THR A 216 -3.22 -4.50 23.78
CA THR A 216 -2.08 -3.63 23.50
C THR A 216 -0.87 -4.02 24.33
N ARG A 217 0.30 -4.15 23.71
CA ARG A 217 1.54 -4.45 24.46
C ARG A 217 1.92 -3.26 25.34
N LYS A 218 2.10 -3.50 26.65
CA LYS A 218 2.60 -2.48 27.60
C LYS A 218 3.92 -1.88 27.09
N GLY A 219 4.00 -0.54 27.09
CA GLY A 219 5.20 0.22 26.68
C GLY A 219 5.30 0.52 25.19
N THR A 220 4.38 0.02 24.35
CA THR A 220 4.32 0.39 22.93
C THR A 220 2.87 0.65 22.51
N ASN A 221 2.53 1.89 22.19
CA ASN A 221 1.17 2.21 21.68
C ASN A 221 0.95 1.77 20.22
N ARG A 222 1.89 1.03 19.62
CA ARG A 222 1.94 0.78 18.17
C ARG A 222 1.48 -0.62 17.76
N GLY A 223 1.51 -1.57 18.69
CA GLY A 223 1.24 -2.98 18.40
C GLY A 223 0.19 -3.55 19.33
N ALA A 224 -0.93 -3.95 18.74
CA ALA A 224 -2.03 -4.62 19.39
C ALA A 224 -2.29 -6.00 18.74
N ILE A 225 -2.99 -6.86 19.49
CA ILE A 225 -3.33 -8.21 19.05
C ILE A 225 -4.79 -8.49 19.38
N LEU A 226 -5.54 -8.95 18.37
CA LEU A 226 -6.89 -9.49 18.50
C LEU A 226 -6.81 -11.02 18.38
N THR A 227 -7.30 -11.75 19.38
CA THR A 227 -7.11 -13.21 19.45
C THR A 227 -8.43 -13.97 19.53
N TYR A 228 -8.57 -14.98 18.68
CA TYR A 228 -9.68 -15.94 18.69
C TYR A 228 -9.17 -17.34 19.02
N PHE A 229 -9.95 -18.08 19.81
CA PHE A 229 -9.65 -19.46 20.24
C PHE A 229 -10.77 -20.45 19.89
N SER A 230 -11.93 -19.95 19.46
CA SER A 230 -13.08 -20.80 19.21
C SER A 230 -12.88 -21.60 17.92
N LYS A 231 -13.04 -22.91 18.01
CA LYS A 231 -13.10 -23.81 16.85
C LYS A 231 -14.29 -23.53 15.92
N TYR A 232 -15.25 -22.70 16.35
CA TYR A 232 -16.39 -22.28 15.55
C TYR A 232 -16.17 -20.90 14.91
N GLU A 233 -15.60 -19.94 15.64
CA GLU A 233 -15.35 -18.59 15.11
C GLU A 233 -14.18 -18.56 14.12
N ILE A 234 -13.13 -19.34 14.38
CA ILE A 234 -11.92 -19.34 13.54
C ILE A 234 -12.27 -19.73 12.09
N PRO A 235 -12.99 -20.83 11.80
CA PRO A 235 -13.40 -21.14 10.44
C PRO A 235 -14.24 -20.04 9.77
N LEU A 236 -15.14 -19.37 10.49
CA LEU A 236 -15.94 -18.27 9.94
C LEU A 236 -15.05 -17.11 9.49
N ILE A 237 -14.06 -16.75 10.31
CA ILE A 237 -13.09 -15.69 9.97
C ILE A 237 -12.19 -16.14 8.82
N LEU A 238 -11.74 -17.39 8.80
CA LEU A 238 -10.90 -17.93 7.71
C LEU A 238 -11.66 -17.94 6.38
N ASN A 239 -12.90 -18.41 6.36
CA ASN A 239 -13.76 -18.35 5.17
C ASN A 239 -14.05 -16.90 4.74
N PHE A 240 -14.17 -15.99 5.71
CA PHE A 240 -14.31 -14.56 5.41
C PHE A 240 -13.04 -13.96 4.79
N ILE A 241 -11.83 -14.45 5.07
CA ILE A 241 -10.61 -13.90 4.46
C ILE A 241 -10.22 -14.60 3.16
N GLU A 242 -10.66 -15.84 2.97
CA GLU A 242 -10.49 -16.55 1.69
C GLU A 242 -11.32 -15.83 0.62
N ARG A 243 -10.67 -15.51 -0.50
CA ARG A 243 -11.35 -14.97 -1.68
C ARG A 243 -11.97 -16.15 -2.43
N GLU A 244 -13.25 -16.07 -2.77
CA GLU A 244 -13.81 -16.99 -3.77
C GLU A 244 -12.95 -16.85 -5.03
N LYS A 245 -12.39 -17.97 -5.49
CA LYS A 245 -11.49 -18.02 -6.64
C LYS A 245 -12.24 -17.86 -7.94
#